data_AF-A0A3D9ZX82-F1
#
_entry.id   AF-A0A3D9ZX82-F1
#
_cell.length_a   1.000
_cell.length_b   1.000
_cell.length_c   1.000
_cell.angle_alpha   90.00
_cell.angle_beta   90.00
_cell.angle_gamma   90.00
#
_symmetry.space_group_name_H-M   'P 1'
#
loop_
_entity.id
_entity.type
_entity.pdbx_description
1 polymer ?
#
loop_
_entity_poly.entity_id
_entity_poly.type
_entity_poly.pdbx_seq_one_letter_code
_entity_poly.pdbx_strand_id
1 'polypeptide(L)'
;MSPGSLRADAERNRRQLVDAARSVFAARGLDAPLDDIARHARVGNATLYRRFPRRRDLVGAVFVEPLRQVVAAARLALDDPDPWSAFAGHLTYLCELQAGNRALAELLTARMSEVDELDDLRDIAFDYLTALIDRAREAGAVRAEVTHADVVLILMANAGLVERTVATAPDAWRRHLAYVLDGLRATGGLAAPPPPRHYADAEPLAG
;
A
#
# COMPACT_ATOMS: atom_id res chain seq x y z
N MET A 1 -22.77 -3.51 -35.87
CA MET A 1 -22.06 -3.21 -34.60
C MET A 1 -21.07 -2.09 -34.86
N SER A 2 -21.25 -0.93 -34.23
CA SER A 2 -20.41 0.25 -34.49
C SER A 2 -19.07 0.17 -33.74
N PRO A 3 -17.97 0.74 -34.28
CA PRO A 3 -16.63 0.68 -33.67
C PRO A 3 -16.54 1.18 -32.22
N GLY A 4 -17.48 2.05 -31.79
CA GLY A 4 -17.60 2.50 -30.39
C GLY A 4 -18.08 1.43 -29.41
N SER A 5 -18.92 0.48 -29.83
CA SER A 5 -19.42 -0.61 -28.98
C SER A 5 -18.30 -1.63 -28.68
N LEU A 6 -17.49 -1.96 -29.69
CA LEU A 6 -16.36 -2.88 -29.51
C LEU A 6 -15.29 -2.35 -28.54
N ARG A 7 -15.03 -1.03 -28.55
CA ARG A 7 -14.12 -0.40 -27.57
C ARG A 7 -14.68 -0.42 -26.15
N ALA A 8 -15.97 -0.16 -26.00
CA ALA A 8 -16.65 -0.20 -24.70
C ALA A 8 -16.65 -1.62 -24.11
N ASP A 9 -16.92 -2.64 -24.94
CA ASP A 9 -16.92 -4.04 -24.52
C ASP A 9 -15.49 -4.52 -24.16
N ALA A 10 -14.49 -4.13 -24.96
CA ALA A 10 -13.08 -4.44 -24.65
C ALA A 10 -12.61 -3.79 -23.34
N GLU A 11 -13.05 -2.56 -23.04
CA GLU A 11 -12.71 -1.88 -21.79
C GLU A 11 -13.45 -2.48 -20.58
N ARG A 12 -14.72 -2.86 -20.74
CA ARG A 12 -15.47 -3.59 -19.70
C ARG A 12 -14.79 -4.92 -19.36
N ASN A 13 -14.38 -5.67 -20.38
CA ASN A 13 -13.67 -6.94 -20.19
C ASN A 13 -12.32 -6.74 -19.51
N ARG A 14 -11.61 -5.64 -19.81
CA ARG A 14 -10.37 -5.29 -19.11
C ARG A 14 -10.63 -5.02 -17.64
N ARG A 15 -11.64 -4.21 -17.31
CA ARG A 15 -11.98 -3.89 -15.91
C ARG A 15 -12.35 -5.14 -15.13
N GLN A 16 -13.16 -6.02 -15.70
CA GLN A 16 -13.51 -7.29 -15.06
C GLN A 16 -12.27 -8.14 -14.73
N LEU A 17 -11.30 -8.20 -15.65
CA LEU A 17 -10.06 -8.94 -15.42
C LEU A 17 -9.18 -8.27 -14.34
N VAL A 18 -9.11 -6.94 -14.33
CA VAL A 18 -8.40 -6.18 -13.29
C VAL A 18 -9.05 -6.38 -11.92
N ASP A 19 -10.38 -6.35 -11.81
CA ASP A 19 -11.09 -6.56 -10.55
C ASP A 19 -10.94 -8.00 -10.04
N ALA A 20 -10.95 -8.97 -10.95
CA ALA A 20 -10.64 -10.37 -10.62
C ALA A 20 -9.20 -10.54 -10.14
N ALA A 21 -8.23 -9.91 -10.82
CA ALA A 21 -6.84 -9.93 -10.42
C ALA A 21 -6.65 -9.27 -9.04
N ARG A 22 -7.30 -8.13 -8.78
CA ARG A 22 -7.29 -7.47 -7.47
C ARG A 22 -7.79 -8.41 -6.37
N SER A 23 -8.88 -9.12 -6.62
CA SER A 23 -9.47 -10.06 -5.65
C SER A 23 -8.53 -11.24 -5.37
N VAL A 24 -7.92 -11.80 -6.41
CA VAL A 24 -6.98 -12.92 -6.27
C VAL A 24 -5.69 -12.50 -5.58
N PHE A 25 -5.12 -11.34 -5.94
CA PHE A 25 -3.94 -10.81 -5.26
C PHE A 25 -4.23 -10.47 -3.79
N ALA A 26 -5.38 -9.87 -3.48
CA ALA A 26 -5.77 -9.59 -2.09
C ALA A 26 -5.88 -10.87 -1.23
N ALA A 27 -6.26 -12.01 -1.83
CA ALA A 27 -6.39 -13.27 -1.12
C ALA A 27 -5.08 -14.10 -1.07
N ARG A 28 -4.24 -14.02 -2.10
CA ARG A 28 -3.10 -14.94 -2.31
C ARG A 28 -1.75 -14.26 -2.47
N GLY A 29 -1.68 -12.93 -2.38
CA GLY A 29 -0.46 -12.14 -2.60
C GLY A 29 -0.12 -11.95 -4.07
N LEU A 30 0.94 -11.18 -4.32
CA LEU A 30 1.43 -10.80 -5.65
C LEU A 30 2.05 -11.95 -6.45
N ASP A 31 2.22 -13.15 -5.87
CA ASP A 31 2.75 -14.35 -6.54
C ASP A 31 1.65 -15.29 -7.05
N ALA A 32 0.38 -14.94 -6.88
CA ALA A 32 -0.75 -15.78 -7.29
C ALA A 32 -0.68 -16.22 -8.78
N PRO A 33 -0.94 -17.49 -9.13
CA PRO A 33 -0.91 -17.96 -10.52
C PRO A 33 -1.89 -17.19 -11.43
N LEU A 34 -1.46 -16.83 -12.65
CA LEU A 34 -2.34 -16.15 -13.63
C LEU A 34 -3.56 -17.01 -14.01
N ASP A 35 -3.41 -18.33 -13.98
CA ASP A 35 -4.50 -19.28 -14.20
C ASP A 35 -5.63 -19.14 -13.18
N ASP A 36 -5.30 -18.82 -11.92
CA ASP A 36 -6.31 -18.57 -10.89
C ASP A 36 -7.08 -17.29 -11.17
N ILE A 37 -6.39 -16.27 -11.69
CA ILE A 37 -7.00 -15.00 -12.10
C ILE A 37 -7.94 -15.22 -13.29
N ALA A 38 -7.50 -15.95 -14.31
CA ALA A 38 -8.33 -16.26 -15.47
C ALA A 38 -9.59 -17.03 -15.06
N ARG A 39 -9.44 -18.03 -14.18
CA ARG A 39 -10.55 -18.81 -13.63
C ARG A 39 -11.52 -17.94 -12.83
N HIS A 40 -11.00 -17.06 -11.98
CA HIS A 40 -11.80 -16.14 -11.17
C HIS A 40 -12.56 -15.12 -12.05
N ALA A 41 -11.90 -14.59 -13.09
CA ALA A 41 -12.49 -13.70 -14.08
C ALA A 41 -13.46 -14.40 -15.04
N ARG A 42 -13.51 -15.75 -15.02
CA ARG A 42 -14.28 -16.59 -15.96
C ARG A 42 -13.90 -16.33 -17.42
N VAL A 43 -12.61 -16.12 -17.69
CA VAL A 43 -12.06 -15.93 -19.04
C VAL A 43 -11.05 -17.04 -19.36
N GLY A 44 -10.87 -17.35 -20.64
CA GLY A 44 -9.81 -18.27 -21.06
C GLY A 44 -8.42 -17.63 -20.96
N ASN A 45 -7.40 -18.43 -20.67
CA ASN A 45 -6.01 -17.97 -20.55
C ASN A 45 -5.52 -17.18 -21.78
N ALA A 46 -5.88 -17.61 -22.99
CA ALA A 46 -5.53 -16.89 -24.21
C ALA A 46 -6.06 -15.44 -24.22
N THR A 47 -7.21 -15.17 -23.60
CA THR A 47 -7.76 -13.82 -23.48
C THR A 47 -6.98 -12.99 -22.44
N LEU A 48 -6.59 -13.61 -21.32
CA LEU A 48 -5.73 -12.96 -20.32
C LEU A 48 -4.37 -12.59 -20.92
N TYR A 49 -3.66 -13.53 -21.52
CA TYR A 49 -2.34 -13.29 -22.14
C TYR A 49 -2.39 -12.30 -23.31
N ARG A 50 -3.48 -12.28 -24.09
CA ARG A 50 -3.65 -11.26 -25.14
C ARG A 50 -3.80 -9.85 -24.56
N ARG A 51 -4.42 -9.71 -23.38
CA ARG A 51 -4.67 -8.41 -22.75
C ARG A 51 -3.51 -7.94 -21.86
N PHE A 52 -2.86 -8.88 -21.19
CA PHE A 52 -1.73 -8.68 -20.29
C PHE A 52 -0.64 -9.70 -20.65
N PRO A 53 0.19 -9.40 -21.66
CA PRO A 53 1.23 -10.32 -22.13
C PRO A 53 2.24 -10.68 -21.05
N ARG A 54 2.54 -9.75 -20.15
CA ARG A 54 3.46 -9.94 -19.02
C ARG A 54 2.73 -9.75 -17.70
N ARG A 55 3.19 -10.45 -16.66
CA ARG A 55 2.65 -10.32 -15.29
C ARG A 55 2.66 -8.86 -14.83
N ARG A 56 3.75 -8.14 -15.09
CA ARG A 56 3.89 -6.71 -14.77
C ARG A 56 2.81 -5.81 -15.40
N ASP A 57 2.31 -6.16 -16.58
CA ASP A 57 1.23 -5.38 -17.23
C ASP A 57 -0.07 -5.49 -16.41
N LEU A 58 -0.34 -6.68 -15.87
CA LEU A 58 -1.49 -6.91 -14.99
C LEU A 58 -1.30 -6.25 -13.62
N VAL A 59 -0.10 -6.36 -13.05
CA VAL A 59 0.26 -5.69 -11.77
C VAL A 59 0.07 -4.18 -11.92
N GLY A 60 0.64 -3.55 -12.95
CA GLY A 60 0.46 -2.11 -13.21
C GLY A 60 -1.02 -1.74 -13.35
N ALA A 61 -1.80 -2.51 -14.11
CA ALA A 61 -3.23 -2.25 -14.28
C ALA A 61 -4.06 -2.40 -12.99
N VAL A 62 -3.60 -3.20 -12.03
CA VAL A 62 -4.27 -3.38 -10.73
C VAL A 62 -3.87 -2.30 -9.73
N PHE A 63 -2.60 -1.90 -9.70
CA PHE A 63 -2.02 -1.16 -8.57
C PHE A 63 -1.69 0.30 -8.83
N VAL A 64 -1.54 0.74 -10.09
CA VAL A 64 -1.23 2.15 -10.40
C VAL A 64 -2.29 3.07 -9.81
N GLU A 65 -3.57 2.75 -10.02
CA GLU A 65 -4.66 3.59 -9.52
C GLU A 65 -4.76 3.59 -7.98
N PRO A 66 -4.73 2.44 -7.27
CA PRO A 66 -4.61 2.45 -5.81
C PRO A 66 -3.44 3.27 -5.28
N LEU A 67 -2.26 3.20 -5.93
CA LEU A 67 -1.10 3.94 -5.46
C LEU A 67 -1.22 5.44 -5.74
N ARG A 68 -1.84 5.85 -6.86
CA ARG A 68 -2.24 7.26 -7.09
C ARG A 68 -3.18 7.77 -6.01
N GLN A 69 -4.10 6.94 -5.52
CA GLN A 69 -4.99 7.31 -4.41
C GLN A 69 -4.23 7.49 -3.10
N VAL A 70 -3.19 6.67 -2.85
CA VAL A 70 -2.27 6.87 -1.71
C VAL A 70 -1.55 8.20 -1.82
N VAL A 71 -0.97 8.51 -2.98
CA VAL A 71 -0.31 9.80 -3.26
C VAL A 71 -1.28 10.97 -3.05
N ALA A 72 -2.49 10.88 -3.60
CA ALA A 72 -3.50 11.92 -3.46
C ALA A 72 -3.94 12.11 -2.00
N ALA A 73 -4.08 11.03 -1.23
CA ALA A 73 -4.43 11.10 0.18
C ALA A 73 -3.30 11.71 1.03
N ALA A 74 -2.04 11.39 0.73
CA ALA A 74 -0.88 11.99 1.38
C ALA A 74 -0.81 13.49 1.11
N ARG A 75 -1.01 13.89 -0.15
CA ARG A 75 -1.08 15.30 -0.54
C ARG A 75 -2.23 16.04 0.16
N LEU A 76 -3.42 15.44 0.23
CA LEU A 76 -4.56 16.05 0.91
C LEU A 76 -4.31 16.19 2.42
N ALA A 77 -3.64 15.22 3.04
CA ALA A 77 -3.30 15.30 4.46
C ALA A 77 -2.39 16.49 4.77
N LEU A 78 -1.53 16.91 3.83
CA LEU A 78 -0.69 18.10 3.99
C LEU A 78 -1.50 19.40 4.08
N ASP A 79 -2.77 19.41 3.66
CA ASP A 79 -3.65 20.58 3.77
C ASP A 79 -4.36 20.67 5.14
N ASP A 80 -4.32 19.61 5.97
CA ASP A 80 -4.90 19.64 7.33
C ASP A 80 -4.10 20.64 8.20
N PRO A 81 -4.73 21.62 8.86
CA PRO A 81 -4.02 22.60 9.69
C PRO A 81 -3.37 21.99 10.94
N ASP A 82 -3.87 20.87 11.47
CA ASP A 82 -3.29 20.18 12.63
C ASP A 82 -2.25 19.13 12.17
N PRO A 83 -0.94 19.33 12.44
CA PRO A 83 0.11 18.40 12.03
C PRO A 83 -0.04 17.00 12.63
N TRP A 84 -0.59 16.88 13.84
CA TRP A 84 -0.85 15.58 14.45
C TRP A 84 -1.97 14.84 13.69
N SER A 85 -3.10 15.52 13.48
CA SER A 85 -4.23 14.99 12.71
C SER A 85 -3.80 14.57 11.30
N ALA A 86 -3.01 15.39 10.62
CA ALA A 86 -2.46 15.11 9.29
C ALA A 86 -1.67 13.79 9.27
N PHE A 87 -0.66 13.66 10.13
CA PHE A 87 0.21 12.48 10.20
C PHE A 87 -0.56 11.23 10.65
N ALA A 88 -1.28 11.33 11.78
CA ALA A 88 -1.99 10.19 12.36
C ALA A 88 -3.14 9.73 11.45
N GLY A 89 -3.84 10.66 10.80
CA GLY A 89 -4.88 10.38 9.83
C GLY A 89 -4.33 9.68 8.59
N HIS A 90 -3.21 10.14 8.05
CA HIS A 90 -2.58 9.49 6.91
C HIS A 90 -2.08 8.07 7.25
N LEU A 91 -1.41 7.88 8.39
CA LEU A 91 -0.99 6.55 8.84
C LEU A 91 -2.18 5.61 9.06
N THR A 92 -3.28 6.13 9.62
CA THR A 92 -4.53 5.38 9.78
C THR A 92 -5.11 4.95 8.44
N TYR A 93 -5.14 5.84 7.45
CA TYR A 93 -5.58 5.53 6.09
C TYR A 93 -4.74 4.41 5.47
N LEU A 94 -3.41 4.45 5.60
CA LEU A 94 -2.53 3.40 5.10
C LEU A 94 -2.81 2.04 5.78
N CYS A 95 -2.99 2.02 7.11
CA CYS A 95 -3.31 0.79 7.83
C CYS A 95 -4.68 0.21 7.45
N GLU A 96 -5.70 1.06 7.25
CA GLU A 96 -7.03 0.64 6.78
C GLU A 96 -6.96 0.05 5.37
N LEU A 97 -6.16 0.65 4.50
CA LEU A 97 -5.94 0.19 3.14
C LEU A 97 -5.28 -1.21 3.12
N GLN A 98 -4.32 -1.46 4.01
CA GLN A 98 -3.73 -2.79 4.20
C GLN A 98 -4.74 -3.81 4.74
N ALA A 99 -5.59 -3.40 5.68
CA ALA A 99 -6.63 -4.27 6.25
C ALA A 99 -7.63 -4.75 5.19
N GLY A 100 -7.92 -3.92 4.19
CA GLY A 100 -8.78 -4.27 3.06
C GLY A 100 -8.09 -5.00 1.89
N ASN A 101 -6.74 -5.00 1.82
CA ASN A 101 -6.03 -5.51 0.65
C ASN A 101 -4.58 -5.94 0.96
N ARG A 102 -4.37 -7.25 1.12
CA ARG A 102 -3.04 -7.85 1.35
C ARG A 102 -2.01 -7.46 0.29
N ALA A 103 -2.39 -7.48 -0.98
CA ALA A 103 -1.46 -7.19 -2.06
C ALA A 103 -1.02 -5.72 -2.07
N LEU A 104 -1.85 -4.83 -1.53
CA LEU A 104 -1.48 -3.44 -1.35
C LEU A 104 -0.53 -3.26 -0.17
N ALA A 105 -0.64 -4.10 0.88
CA ALA A 105 0.37 -4.18 1.92
C ALA A 105 1.74 -4.59 1.36
N GLU A 106 1.78 -5.67 0.56
CA GLU A 106 3.00 -6.09 -0.14
C GLU A 106 3.53 -4.97 -1.05
N LEU A 107 2.66 -4.29 -1.81
CA LEU A 107 3.05 -3.20 -2.70
C LEU A 107 3.68 -2.01 -1.96
N LEU A 108 3.12 -1.61 -0.82
CA LEU A 108 3.56 -0.46 -0.01
C LEU A 108 4.85 -0.75 0.76
N THR A 109 5.13 -2.01 1.09
CA THR A 109 6.34 -2.41 1.84
C THR A 109 7.43 -3.01 0.96
N ALA A 110 7.14 -3.34 -0.30
CA ALA A 110 8.11 -3.92 -1.23
C ALA A 110 9.07 -2.88 -1.80
N ARG A 111 10.30 -3.33 -2.09
CA ARG A 111 11.43 -2.48 -2.46
C ARG A 111 11.39 -2.02 -3.92
N MET A 112 10.80 -2.81 -4.83
CA MET A 112 10.79 -2.54 -6.27
C MET A 112 9.61 -3.24 -6.94
N SER A 113 9.09 -2.66 -8.02
CA SER A 113 8.21 -3.36 -8.95
C SER A 113 8.83 -3.40 -10.34
N GLU A 114 8.43 -4.36 -11.19
CA GLU A 114 8.85 -4.36 -12.61
C GLU A 114 8.09 -3.30 -13.46
N VAL A 115 7.53 -2.27 -12.82
CA VAL A 115 6.63 -1.28 -13.41
C VAL A 115 7.11 0.11 -12.99
N ASP A 116 7.83 0.80 -13.87
CA ASP A 116 8.44 2.11 -13.62
C ASP A 116 7.46 3.13 -13.00
N GLU A 117 6.23 3.20 -13.51
CA GLU A 117 5.21 4.12 -12.98
C GLU A 117 4.82 3.84 -11.52
N LEU A 118 4.85 2.57 -11.08
CA LEU A 118 4.61 2.24 -9.68
C LEU A 118 5.79 2.68 -8.79
N ASP A 119 7.01 2.64 -9.31
CA ASP A 119 8.19 3.10 -8.57
C ASP A 119 8.17 4.63 -8.45
N ASP A 120 7.87 5.36 -9.52
CA ASP A 120 7.69 6.82 -9.50
C ASP A 120 6.63 7.25 -8.48
N LEU A 121 5.49 6.57 -8.46
CA LEU A 121 4.40 6.88 -7.53
C LEU A 121 4.77 6.55 -6.08
N ARG A 122 5.61 5.53 -5.84
CA ARG A 122 6.12 5.23 -4.50
C ARG A 122 7.03 6.33 -4.02
N ASP A 123 7.96 6.80 -4.85
CA ASP A 123 8.87 7.88 -4.50
C ASP A 123 8.10 9.14 -4.11
N ILE A 124 7.07 9.51 -4.90
CA ILE A 124 6.19 10.63 -4.57
C ILE A 124 5.44 10.40 -3.24
N ALA A 125 4.94 9.19 -2.99
CA ALA A 125 4.27 8.87 -1.73
C ALA A 125 5.24 8.96 -0.53
N PHE A 126 6.49 8.51 -0.70
CA PHE A 126 7.55 8.63 0.31
C PHE A 126 7.90 10.09 0.61
N ASP A 127 7.99 10.94 -0.41
CA ASP A 127 8.23 12.38 -0.23
C ASP A 127 7.12 13.04 0.59
N TYR A 128 5.85 12.75 0.27
CA TYR A 128 4.73 13.29 1.03
C TYR A 128 4.64 12.75 2.45
N LEU A 129 4.95 11.47 2.67
CA LEU A 129 5.02 10.90 4.01
C LEU A 129 6.11 11.57 4.84
N THR A 130 7.28 11.80 4.25
CA THR A 130 8.40 12.50 4.90
C THR A 130 8.00 13.92 5.27
N ALA A 131 7.35 14.65 4.37
CA ALA A 131 6.84 15.99 4.65
C ALA A 131 5.81 16.02 5.80
N LEU A 132 4.92 15.03 5.88
CA LEU A 132 3.96 14.90 6.99
C LEU A 132 4.68 14.67 8.33
N ILE A 133 5.69 13.80 8.35
CA ILE A 133 6.51 13.51 9.54
C ILE A 133 7.26 14.76 9.99
N ASP A 134 7.95 15.42 9.06
CA ASP A 134 8.76 16.61 9.36
C ASP A 134 7.88 17.73 9.91
N ARG A 135 6.73 18.00 9.29
CA ARG A 135 5.76 18.99 9.78
C ARG A 135 5.27 18.67 11.19
N ALA A 136 4.99 17.40 11.49
CA ALA A 136 4.54 16.97 12.81
C ALA A 136 5.67 17.05 13.87
N ARG A 137 6.93 16.81 13.47
CA ARG A 137 8.11 16.95 14.33
C ARG A 137 8.41 18.42 14.64
N GLU A 138 8.39 19.28 13.63
CA GLU A 138 8.60 20.73 13.79
C GLU A 138 7.56 21.36 14.72
N ALA A 139 6.33 20.87 14.68
CA ALA A 139 5.25 21.29 15.59
C ALA A 139 5.35 20.69 17.00
N GLY A 140 6.31 19.77 17.25
CA GLY A 140 6.43 19.05 18.52
C GLY A 140 5.25 18.10 18.81
N ALA A 141 4.50 17.70 17.77
CA ALA A 141 3.38 16.79 17.89
C ALA A 141 3.84 15.32 17.92
N VAL A 142 4.89 15.01 17.16
CA VAL A 142 5.51 13.70 17.05
C VAL A 142 6.92 13.75 17.65
N ARG A 143 7.37 12.63 18.23
CA ARG A 143 8.73 12.49 18.76
C ARG A 143 9.80 12.82 17.71
N ALA A 144 10.89 13.44 18.17
CA ALA A 144 11.96 13.92 17.29
C ALA A 144 12.74 12.78 16.60
N GLU A 145 12.68 11.57 17.15
CA GLU A 145 13.35 10.38 16.63
C GLU A 145 12.56 9.67 15.53
N VAL A 146 11.30 10.04 15.30
CA VAL A 146 10.44 9.36 14.31
C VAL A 146 10.93 9.66 12.90
N THR A 147 11.08 8.60 12.14
CA THR A 147 11.49 8.60 10.73
C THR A 147 10.45 7.89 9.87
N HIS A 148 10.56 8.07 8.55
CA HIS A 148 9.77 7.30 7.59
C HIS A 148 10.03 5.80 7.70
N ALA A 149 11.24 5.38 8.11
CA ALA A 149 11.58 3.98 8.31
C ALA A 149 10.73 3.33 9.43
N ASP A 150 10.40 4.09 10.48
CA ASP A 150 9.48 3.62 11.53
C ASP A 150 8.08 3.40 11.00
N VAL A 151 7.60 4.28 10.11
CA VAL A 151 6.30 4.12 9.45
C VAL A 151 6.28 2.84 8.60
N VAL A 152 7.35 2.56 7.85
CA VAL A 152 7.44 1.30 7.09
C VAL A 152 7.37 0.08 8.02
N LEU A 153 8.07 0.09 9.17
CA LEU A 153 7.99 -0.99 10.15
C LEU A 153 6.58 -1.15 10.74
N ILE A 154 5.90 -0.04 11.02
CA ILE A 154 4.51 -0.04 11.51
C ILE A 154 3.59 -0.67 10.48
N LEU A 155 3.75 -0.32 9.19
CA LEU A 155 2.97 -0.91 8.10
C LEU A 155 3.27 -2.40 7.90
N MET A 156 4.51 -2.83 8.07
CA MET A 156 4.87 -4.26 8.05
C MET A 156 4.23 -5.02 9.23
N ALA A 157 4.29 -4.46 10.44
CA ALA A 157 3.67 -5.04 11.62
C ALA A 157 2.14 -5.11 11.49
N ASN A 158 1.52 -4.05 10.95
CA ASN A 158 0.09 -3.99 10.68
C ASN A 158 -0.33 -5.06 9.66
N ALA A 159 0.39 -5.20 8.56
CA ALA A 159 0.13 -6.23 7.55
C ALA A 159 0.17 -7.65 8.14
N GLY A 160 1.21 -7.96 8.92
CA GLY A 160 1.34 -9.27 9.59
C GLY A 160 0.26 -9.52 10.65
N LEU A 161 -0.16 -8.48 11.36
CA LEU A 161 -1.27 -8.55 12.32
C LEU A 161 -2.59 -8.82 11.61
N VAL A 162 -2.92 -8.06 10.56
CA VAL A 162 -4.13 -8.23 9.75
C VAL A 162 -4.20 -9.66 9.20
N GLU A 163 -3.12 -10.16 8.59
CA GLU A 163 -3.06 -11.51 8.04
C GLU A 163 -3.43 -12.57 9.08
N ARG A 164 -2.87 -12.46 10.30
CA ARG A 164 -3.06 -13.46 11.36
C ARG A 164 -4.41 -13.36 12.07
N THR A 165 -5.04 -12.18 12.02
CA THR A 165 -6.26 -11.89 12.78
C THR A 165 -7.51 -11.81 11.92
N VAL A 166 -7.41 -11.86 10.59
CA VAL A 166 -8.54 -11.71 9.65
C VAL A 166 -9.75 -12.60 9.98
N ALA A 167 -9.53 -13.82 10.49
CA ALA A 167 -10.61 -14.76 10.79
C ALA A 167 -11.24 -14.59 12.19
N THR A 168 -10.54 -13.97 13.13
CA THR A 168 -10.92 -13.96 14.56
C THR A 168 -11.12 -12.56 15.13
N ALA A 169 -10.37 -11.58 14.64
CA ALA A 169 -10.40 -10.20 15.09
C ALA A 169 -9.99 -9.24 13.94
N PRO A 170 -10.81 -9.12 12.88
CA PRO A 170 -10.47 -8.35 11.67
C PRO A 170 -10.20 -6.87 11.93
N ASP A 171 -10.70 -6.30 13.05
CA ASP A 171 -10.46 -4.92 13.47
C ASP A 171 -9.37 -4.77 14.55
N ALA A 172 -8.65 -5.83 14.92
CA ALA A 172 -7.61 -5.78 15.95
C ALA A 172 -6.51 -4.75 15.63
N TRP A 173 -6.26 -4.52 14.34
CA TRP A 173 -5.32 -3.52 13.85
C TRP A 173 -5.66 -2.10 14.32
N ARG A 174 -6.95 -1.74 14.43
CA ARG A 174 -7.38 -0.40 14.88
C ARG A 174 -6.92 -0.14 16.30
N ARG A 175 -7.07 -1.14 17.18
CA ARG A 175 -6.63 -1.06 18.58
C ARG A 175 -5.10 -1.01 18.68
N HIS A 176 -4.40 -1.84 17.91
CA HIS A 176 -2.95 -1.83 17.88
C HIS A 176 -2.40 -0.48 17.40
N LEU A 177 -2.94 0.06 16.30
CA LEU A 177 -2.56 1.35 15.77
C LEU A 177 -2.79 2.49 16.77
N ALA A 178 -3.88 2.46 17.54
CA ALA A 178 -4.12 3.46 18.58
C ALA A 178 -2.98 3.50 19.62
N TYR A 179 -2.46 2.34 20.04
CA TYR A 179 -1.30 2.28 20.94
C TYR A 179 -0.01 2.75 20.29
N VAL A 180 0.20 2.40 19.02
CA VAL A 180 1.36 2.87 18.25
C VAL A 180 1.34 4.39 18.13
N LEU A 181 0.22 4.98 17.71
CA LEU A 181 0.05 6.43 17.59
C LEU A 181 0.30 7.13 18.93
N ASP A 182 -0.28 6.64 20.03
CA ASP A 182 -0.02 7.21 21.36
C ASP A 182 1.48 7.17 21.71
N GLY A 183 2.16 6.08 21.35
CA GLY A 183 3.61 5.92 21.50
C GLY A 183 4.45 6.91 20.67
N LEU A 184 3.96 7.36 19.50
CA LEU A 184 4.66 8.29 18.60
C LEU A 184 4.54 9.76 19.02
N ARG A 185 3.63 10.10 19.93
CA ARG A 185 3.48 11.47 20.43
C ARG A 185 4.73 11.92 21.20
N ALA A 186 5.07 13.20 21.04
CA ALA A 186 6.24 13.81 21.68
C ALA A 186 6.26 13.73 23.22
N THR A 187 5.11 13.42 23.85
CA THR A 187 4.96 13.25 25.30
C THR A 187 5.43 11.90 25.84
N GLY A 188 5.87 10.98 24.98
CA GLY A 188 6.24 9.62 25.40
C GLY A 188 7.61 9.54 26.10
N GLY A 189 7.66 8.87 27.26
CA GLY A 189 8.83 8.84 28.14
C GLY A 189 9.85 7.70 27.92
N LEU A 190 9.58 6.75 27.02
CA LEU A 190 10.51 5.65 26.71
C LEU A 190 11.48 6.08 25.62
N ALA A 191 12.79 6.06 25.86
CA ALA A 191 13.78 6.36 24.83
C ALA A 191 13.62 5.41 23.62
N ALA A 192 13.58 5.96 22.41
CA ALA A 192 13.60 5.16 21.21
C ALA A 192 15.04 4.64 20.97
N PRO A 193 15.22 3.35 20.59
CA PRO A 193 16.50 2.90 20.06
C PRO A 193 16.81 3.62 18.74
N PRO A 194 18.06 3.56 18.23
CA PRO A 194 18.39 4.13 16.93
C PRO A 194 17.41 3.65 15.85
N PRO A 195 17.04 4.52 14.89
CA PRO A 195 16.15 4.12 13.82
C PRO A 195 16.76 2.93 13.05
N PRO A 196 15.92 2.02 12.53
CA PRO A 196 16.41 0.94 11.69
C PRO A 196 17.22 1.53 10.52
N ARG A 197 18.28 0.84 10.09
CA ARG A 197 18.90 1.16 8.81
C ARG A 197 17.82 1.11 7.74
N HIS A 198 17.81 2.09 6.86
CA HIS A 198 16.82 2.17 5.79
C HIS A 198 16.74 0.81 5.09
N TYR A 199 15.54 0.26 4.92
CA TYR A 199 15.44 -1.05 4.28
C TYR A 199 16.00 -1.01 2.85
N ALA A 200 16.02 0.14 2.18
CA ALA A 200 16.67 0.28 0.87
C ALA A 200 18.21 0.10 0.92
N ASP A 201 18.85 0.30 2.08
CA ASP A 201 20.30 0.17 2.26
C ASP A 201 20.71 -1.22 2.79
N ALA A 202 19.74 -2.10 3.08
CA ALA A 202 20.02 -3.44 3.58
C ALA A 202 20.34 -4.38 2.39
N GLU A 203 21.57 -4.89 2.35
CA GLU A 203 21.99 -6.01 1.48
C GLU A 203 20.96 -7.17 1.58
N PRO A 204 20.61 -7.83 0.46
CA PRO A 204 19.75 -9.01 0.51
C PRO A 204 20.33 -10.05 1.47
N LEU A 205 19.48 -10.67 2.29
CA LEU A 205 19.89 -11.88 3.02
C LEU A 205 20.22 -12.94 1.96
N ALA A 206 21.50 -13.33 1.89
CA ALA A 206 21.93 -14.44 1.06
C ALA A 206 21.20 -15.71 1.51
N GLY A 207 20.29 -16.18 0.66
CA GLY A 207 19.53 -17.42 0.82
C GLY A 207 19.46 -18.17 -0.50
#